data_AF-A0A7J7VKS1-F1
#
_entry.id   AF-A0A7J7VKS1-F1
#
_cell.length_a   1.000
_cell.length_b   1.000
_cell.length_c   1.000
_cell.angle_alpha   90.00
_cell.angle_beta   90.00
_cell.angle_gamma   90.00
#
_symmetry.space_group_name_H-M   'P 1'
#
loop_
_entity.id
_entity.type
_entity.pdbx_description
1 polymer ?
#
loop_
_entity_poly.entity_id
_entity_poly.type
_entity_poly.pdbx_seq_one_letter_code
_entity_poly.pdbx_strand_id
1 'polypeptide(L)'
;MFALRLPLLALLAASVHGHLGLLGPKNVSQKDAEFEHLYVDEVNSELVNIYTFNHTVTRNRTEGVRVSVNVLSKQKGAPLLFVVRQKEAVVSFQVPLILRGLFQRKYLYQKVERTLCQPPTKNESEVQFFYVDVSTLSPVNSRYQLQVSRMDDFVLRTGELFSFNTTAAQPQYFKYEFPEGVDSVIVKVTSNKAFPCSVISIQDVLCPVYDLDNNVAFIGMYQTMTKKAAITVQRKDFPSNSFYVVVVVKTEDQACGGSLPFYPFVEDEPVDQGHRQKTLSVLVSRAVTSEAYVAGMLFCLGIFLSFYLLTILLACWENWRQRKKTLLLAVDRACPESGHPRVLADPFPGSSPYDGYNYGSFENCSGSTEGLVDSMDTADLSYTDCIRQCSGPLYVDRMVLLVMGNIINWSLAAYGLIMRPNDFASYLLAIGICNLLLYFAFYIIMKLRSGERIKLIPLLCIVCTSVVWGFALFFFFQGLSTWQKTPAESREHNRDCILLDFFDDHDIWHFLSSIAMFGSFLVLLTLDDDLDTVQRDKIYVF
;
A
#
# COMPACT_ATOMS: atom_id res chain seq x y z
N MET A 1 53.28 72.69 -35.12
CA MET A 1 54.33 73.17 -34.19
C MET A 1 53.72 73.28 -32.80
N PHE A 2 54.28 72.54 -31.83
CA PHE A 2 54.39 72.76 -30.36
C PHE A 2 53.24 73.48 -29.61
N ALA A 3 52.75 73.08 -28.43
CA ALA A 3 53.13 72.12 -27.38
C ALA A 3 51.91 72.02 -26.41
N LEU A 4 51.48 70.83 -25.99
CA LEU A 4 51.77 70.15 -24.71
C LEU A 4 51.06 70.73 -23.44
N ARG A 5 50.21 69.86 -22.84
CA ARG A 5 49.89 69.64 -21.40
C ARG A 5 48.44 69.89 -20.92
N LEU A 6 47.72 68.77 -20.72
CA LEU A 6 46.73 68.55 -19.63
C LEU A 6 47.47 68.16 -18.33
N PRO A 7 46.82 68.04 -17.13
CA PRO A 7 45.39 68.21 -16.80
C PRO A 7 45.12 69.07 -15.53
N LEU A 8 43.87 69.53 -15.35
CA LEU A 8 43.33 69.82 -14.00
C LEU A 8 41.97 69.11 -13.88
N LEU A 9 41.95 68.08 -13.05
CA LEU A 9 40.81 67.22 -12.78
C LEU A 9 40.44 67.46 -11.31
N ALA A 10 39.49 68.36 -11.05
CA ALA A 10 38.79 68.44 -9.76
C ALA A 10 37.55 69.33 -9.86
N LEU A 11 36.47 68.85 -9.25
CA LEU A 11 35.21 69.55 -8.91
C LEU A 11 34.18 69.75 -10.02
N LEU A 12 33.41 68.69 -10.31
CA LEU A 12 31.96 68.79 -10.52
C LEU A 12 31.30 67.48 -10.06
N ALA A 13 31.05 67.37 -8.76
CA ALA A 13 30.08 66.41 -8.20
C ALA A 13 28.87 67.20 -7.74
N ALA A 14 27.89 67.34 -8.65
CA ALA A 14 26.60 67.93 -8.35
C ALA A 14 25.75 66.92 -7.54
N SER A 15 25.38 67.34 -6.33
CA SER A 15 24.10 67.11 -5.66
C SER A 15 23.21 65.99 -6.21
N VAL A 16 23.30 64.81 -5.60
CA VAL A 16 22.15 63.92 -5.40
C VAL A 16 21.98 63.76 -3.90
N HIS A 17 21.11 64.57 -3.30
CA HIS A 17 20.61 64.35 -1.94
C HIS A 17 19.70 63.12 -1.97
N GLY A 18 20.30 61.94 -1.87
CA GLY A 18 19.59 60.76 -1.38
C GLY A 18 19.44 60.91 0.14
N HIS A 19 18.19 60.89 0.61
CA HIS A 19 17.88 60.71 2.03
C HIS A 19 18.49 59.38 2.52
N LEU A 20 19.74 59.42 2.96
CA LEU A 20 20.32 58.35 3.76
C LEU A 20 19.71 58.48 5.15
N GLY A 21 18.69 57.65 5.40
CA GLY A 21 18.04 57.54 6.70
C GLY A 21 19.08 57.26 7.78
N LEU A 22 19.23 58.23 8.67
CA LEU A 22 19.99 58.17 9.90
C LEU A 22 19.27 57.23 10.89
N LEU A 23 19.45 55.91 10.75
CA LEU A 23 19.17 54.96 11.82
C LEU A 23 20.43 54.84 12.67
N GLY A 24 20.46 55.51 13.82
CA GLY A 24 21.48 55.30 14.85
C GLY A 24 21.49 53.84 15.36
N PRO A 25 22.51 53.44 16.14
CA PRO A 25 22.55 52.09 16.71
C PRO A 25 21.31 51.86 17.59
N LYS A 26 20.54 50.80 17.30
CA LYS A 26 19.41 50.40 18.14
C LYS A 26 19.93 50.03 19.53
N ASN A 27 19.22 50.44 20.58
CA ASN A 27 19.47 50.03 21.94
C ASN A 27 19.15 48.53 22.08
N VAL A 28 20.08 47.74 22.59
CA VAL A 28 19.91 46.30 22.80
C VAL A 28 19.85 46.00 24.29
N SER A 29 18.74 45.41 24.72
CA SER A 29 18.54 44.90 26.07
C SER A 29 18.73 43.39 26.06
N GLN A 30 19.83 42.91 26.63
CA GLN A 30 20.13 41.49 26.73
C GLN A 30 19.82 40.98 28.14
N LYS A 31 19.08 39.87 28.24
CA LYS A 31 18.69 39.25 29.50
C LYS A 31 19.08 37.77 29.49
N ASP A 32 19.70 37.31 30.57
CA ASP A 32 19.81 35.87 30.84
C ASP A 32 18.46 35.39 31.37
N ALA A 33 17.85 34.46 30.65
CA ALA A 33 16.47 34.07 30.83
C ALA A 33 16.34 32.64 31.38
N GLU A 34 15.29 32.43 32.16
CA GLU A 34 14.98 31.17 32.82
C GLU A 34 13.77 30.49 32.15
N PHE A 35 13.76 29.16 32.16
CA PHE A 35 12.63 28.37 31.69
C PHE A 35 11.42 28.56 32.62
N GLU A 36 10.22 28.37 32.07
CA GLU A 36 8.92 28.51 32.76
C GLU A 36 8.60 29.92 33.28
N HIS A 37 9.53 30.86 33.19
CA HIS A 37 9.31 32.25 33.58
C HIS A 37 8.55 33.03 32.49
N LEU A 38 7.52 33.77 32.90
CA LEU A 38 6.72 34.63 32.02
C LEU A 38 7.32 36.04 31.96
N TYR A 39 7.93 36.39 30.84
CA TYR A 39 8.45 37.73 30.58
C TYR A 39 7.36 38.60 29.96
N VAL A 40 7.09 39.76 30.57
CA VAL A 40 6.16 40.77 30.04
C VAL A 40 6.96 42.05 29.81
N ASP A 41 7.32 42.29 28.56
CA ASP A 41 8.24 43.37 28.17
C ASP A 41 7.69 44.18 26.99
N GLU A 42 8.35 45.30 26.70
CA GLU A 42 8.02 46.22 25.62
C GLU A 42 9.21 46.41 24.68
N VAL A 43 8.93 46.58 23.39
CA VAL A 43 9.90 46.96 22.35
C VAL A 43 9.31 48.03 21.42
N ASN A 44 10.17 48.77 20.75
CA ASN A 44 9.82 49.78 19.75
C ASN A 44 10.90 49.80 18.64
N SER A 45 10.89 50.80 17.76
CA SER A 45 11.82 50.91 16.64
C SER A 45 13.29 51.09 17.07
N GLU A 46 13.51 51.60 18.28
CA GLU A 46 14.83 51.91 18.84
C GLU A 46 15.34 50.84 19.83
N LEU A 47 14.45 50.06 20.45
CA LEU A 47 14.77 49.06 21.46
C LEU A 47 14.54 47.62 20.96
N VAL A 48 15.58 46.78 21.05
CA VAL A 48 15.53 45.34 20.76
C VAL A 48 15.81 44.57 22.05
N ASN A 49 15.00 43.56 22.34
CA ASN A 49 15.21 42.67 23.50
C ASN A 49 15.76 41.32 23.02
N ILE A 50 16.80 40.81 23.70
CA ILE A 50 17.42 39.51 23.43
C ILE A 50 17.40 38.69 24.71
N TYR A 51 16.77 37.52 24.67
CA TYR A 51 16.73 36.57 25.78
C TYR A 51 17.68 35.41 25.50
N THR A 52 18.60 35.15 26.42
CA THR A 52 19.58 34.07 26.32
C THR A 52 19.15 32.91 27.20
N PHE A 53 19.05 31.71 26.62
CA PHE A 53 18.70 30.49 27.33
C PHE A 53 19.79 29.44 27.18
N ASN A 54 19.99 28.62 28.21
CA ASN A 54 20.90 27.47 28.20
C ASN A 54 20.11 26.16 28.33
N HIS A 55 20.40 25.21 27.44
CA HIS A 55 19.70 23.93 27.41
C HIS A 55 20.70 22.78 27.33
N THR A 56 20.67 21.90 28.32
CA THR A 56 21.52 20.71 28.35
C THR A 56 20.84 19.58 27.59
N VAL A 57 21.43 19.18 26.45
CA VAL A 57 20.99 18.03 25.66
C VAL A 57 21.83 16.83 26.09
N THR A 58 21.17 15.71 26.39
CA THR A 58 21.85 14.44 26.71
C THR A 58 21.53 13.40 25.65
N ARG A 59 22.45 12.45 25.42
CA ARG A 59 22.25 11.41 24.41
C ARG A 59 21.05 10.50 24.71
N ASN A 60 20.78 10.23 25.99
CA ASN A 60 19.75 9.29 26.44
C ASN A 60 18.39 9.95 26.76
N ARG A 61 18.33 11.28 26.82
CA ARG A 61 17.10 12.03 27.13
C ARG A 61 17.00 13.22 26.20
N THR A 62 16.06 13.14 25.26
CA THR A 62 15.70 14.26 24.39
C THR A 62 14.54 15.03 25.01
N GLU A 63 14.76 16.29 25.37
CA GLU A 63 13.70 17.18 25.87
C GLU A 63 13.24 18.12 24.75
N GLY A 64 11.93 18.34 24.64
CA GLY A 64 11.40 19.35 23.73
C GLY A 64 11.48 20.74 24.38
N VAL A 65 11.76 21.78 23.59
CA VAL A 65 11.69 23.17 24.04
C VAL A 65 10.60 23.88 23.24
N ARG A 66 9.70 24.57 23.93
CA ARG A 66 8.57 25.26 23.33
C ARG A 66 8.61 26.74 23.66
N VAL A 67 8.56 27.57 22.63
CA VAL A 67 8.50 29.02 22.74
C VAL A 67 7.05 29.45 22.58
N SER A 68 6.48 30.09 23.60
CA SER A 68 5.12 30.65 23.59
C SER A 68 5.22 32.17 23.63
N VAL A 69 4.56 32.82 22.68
CA VAL A 69 4.49 34.28 22.62
C VAL A 69 3.06 34.74 22.44
N ASN A 70 2.72 35.84 23.11
CA ASN A 70 1.40 36.46 23.02
C ASN A 70 1.56 37.98 22.95
N VAL A 71 1.00 38.60 21.91
CA VAL A 71 1.09 40.05 21.72
C VAL A 71 -0.16 40.73 22.25
N LEU A 72 0.03 41.70 23.15
CA LEU A 72 -1.07 42.43 23.78
C LEU A 72 -1.43 43.70 22.99
N SER A 73 -0.46 44.28 22.27
CA SER A 73 -0.68 45.48 21.45
C SER A 73 -1.39 45.16 20.12
N LYS A 74 -2.47 45.89 19.81
CA LYS A 74 -3.27 45.70 18.58
C LYS A 74 -2.87 46.61 17.40
N GLN A 75 -1.61 47.05 17.33
CA GLN A 75 -1.21 48.00 16.29
C GLN A 75 -1.19 47.37 14.89
N LYS A 76 -1.93 47.98 13.94
CA LYS A 76 -1.91 47.61 12.52
C LYS A 76 -0.71 48.30 11.84
N GLY A 77 0.12 47.55 11.12
CA GLY A 77 1.18 48.09 10.25
C GLY A 77 2.63 47.84 10.67
N ALA A 78 2.91 47.47 11.92
CA ALA A 78 4.26 47.16 12.40
C ALA A 78 4.25 45.94 13.36
N PRO A 79 4.27 44.70 12.84
CA PRO A 79 4.21 43.50 13.66
C PRO A 79 5.49 43.31 14.48
N LEU A 80 5.38 42.56 15.57
CA LEU A 80 6.54 42.09 16.34
C LEU A 80 7.18 40.93 15.60
N LEU A 81 8.50 40.99 15.41
CA LEU A 81 9.28 39.92 14.82
C LEU A 81 10.02 39.18 15.94
N PHE A 82 9.79 37.88 16.01
CA PHE A 82 10.49 36.96 16.88
C PHE A 82 11.47 36.15 16.05
N VAL A 83 12.74 36.12 16.45
CA VAL A 83 13.79 35.32 15.81
C VAL A 83 14.43 34.44 16.86
N VAL A 84 14.27 33.12 16.72
CA VAL A 84 14.90 32.12 17.57
C VAL A 84 16.14 31.60 16.86
N ARG A 85 17.32 31.89 17.43
CA ARG A 85 18.62 31.42 16.91
C ARG A 85 19.08 30.22 17.73
N GLN A 86 19.20 29.07 17.09
CA GLN A 86 19.74 27.83 17.65
C GLN A 86 21.10 27.51 17.01
N LYS A 87 21.76 26.47 17.50
CA LYS A 87 23.09 26.03 17.01
C LYS A 87 23.11 25.75 15.50
N GLU A 88 22.10 25.06 14.97
CA GLU A 88 22.05 24.60 13.57
C GLU A 88 20.80 25.09 12.81
N ALA A 89 19.96 25.93 13.44
CA ALA A 89 18.70 26.36 12.87
C ALA A 89 18.31 27.77 13.33
N VAL A 90 17.57 28.48 12.48
CA VAL A 90 16.94 29.75 12.82
C VAL A 90 15.46 29.66 12.49
N VAL A 91 14.60 29.99 13.45
CA VAL A 91 13.15 30.06 13.25
C VAL A 91 12.72 31.49 13.48
N SER A 92 12.14 32.12 12.47
CA SER A 92 11.62 33.49 12.56
C SER A 92 10.14 33.53 12.23
N PHE A 93 9.37 34.29 13.00
CA PHE A 93 7.94 34.48 12.74
C PHE A 93 7.48 35.83 13.29
N GLN A 94 6.49 36.41 12.62
CA GLN A 94 5.86 37.65 13.06
C GLN A 94 4.63 37.35 13.94
N VAL A 95 4.36 38.23 14.90
CA VAL A 95 3.14 38.23 15.68
C VAL A 95 2.51 39.64 15.65
N PRO A 96 1.22 39.77 15.28
CA PRO A 96 0.29 38.70 14.96
C PRO A 96 0.68 37.88 13.72
N LEU A 97 0.53 36.55 13.84
CA LEU A 97 0.81 35.60 12.76
C LEU A 97 -0.35 35.60 11.77
N ILE A 98 -0.02 35.71 10.49
CA ILE A 98 -1.00 35.69 9.41
C ILE A 98 -0.84 34.40 8.63
N LEU A 99 -1.82 33.50 8.75
CA LEU A 99 -1.89 32.29 7.94
C LEU A 99 -2.83 32.52 6.76
N ARG A 100 -2.44 32.03 5.58
CA ARG A 100 -3.24 32.13 4.35
C ARG A 100 -3.92 30.80 4.07
N GLY A 101 -5.24 30.80 4.06
CA GLY A 101 -6.06 29.66 3.64
C GLY A 101 -6.22 29.59 2.12
N LEU A 102 -7.12 28.71 1.66
CA LEU A 102 -7.49 28.65 0.26
C LEU A 102 -8.17 29.98 -0.14
N PHE A 103 -8.07 30.36 -1.42
CA PHE A 103 -8.57 31.64 -1.93
C PHE A 103 -7.96 32.89 -1.26
N GLN A 104 -6.72 32.79 -0.76
CA GLN A 104 -5.98 33.91 -0.17
C GLN A 104 -6.60 34.53 1.09
N ARG A 105 -7.51 33.80 1.77
CA ARG A 105 -8.11 34.22 3.04
C ARG A 105 -7.05 34.36 4.13
N LYS A 106 -7.06 35.48 4.85
CA LYS A 106 -6.06 35.80 5.89
C LYS A 106 -6.63 35.52 7.28
N TYR A 107 -5.94 34.71 8.07
CA TYR A 107 -6.28 34.37 9.45
C TYR A 107 -5.24 34.93 10.40
N LEU A 108 -5.67 35.68 11.41
CA LEU A 108 -4.80 36.41 12.31
C LEU A 108 -4.75 35.76 13.70
N TYR A 109 -3.55 35.50 14.20
CA TYR A 109 -3.33 34.89 15.52
C TYR A 109 -2.39 35.76 16.38
N GLN A 110 -2.89 36.16 17.55
CA GLN A 110 -2.11 36.96 18.53
C GLN A 110 -1.22 36.11 19.42
N LYS A 111 -1.60 34.86 19.65
CA LYS A 111 -0.84 33.87 20.40
C LYS A 111 -0.25 32.84 19.45
N VAL A 112 1.06 32.66 19.50
CA VAL A 112 1.82 31.74 18.64
C VAL A 112 2.71 30.89 19.51
N GLU A 113 2.77 29.60 19.22
CA GLU A 113 3.65 28.67 19.91
C GLU A 113 4.43 27.84 18.90
N ARG A 114 5.74 27.70 19.14
CA ARG A 114 6.65 26.96 18.25
C ARG A 114 7.48 26.00 19.07
N THR A 115 7.56 24.76 18.61
CA THR A 115 8.46 23.75 19.18
C THR A 115 9.80 23.86 18.46
N LEU A 116 10.89 23.99 19.21
CA LEU A 116 12.23 24.14 18.66
C LEU A 116 12.80 22.78 18.26
N CYS A 117 13.48 22.74 17.12
CA CYS A 117 14.08 21.49 16.65
C CYS A 117 15.33 21.20 17.48
N GLN A 118 15.58 19.93 17.77
CA GLN A 118 16.69 19.51 18.63
C GLN A 118 17.74 18.80 17.77
N PRO A 119 18.83 19.48 17.38
CA PRO A 119 19.90 18.83 16.62
C PRO A 119 20.55 17.74 17.47
N PRO A 120 20.85 16.56 16.90
CA PRO A 120 21.45 15.46 17.65
C PRO A 120 22.85 15.83 18.16
N THR A 121 23.16 15.50 19.41
CA THR A 121 24.51 15.68 19.98
C THR A 121 25.33 14.39 19.90
N LYS A 122 26.61 14.51 19.56
CA LYS A 122 27.57 13.39 19.56
C LYS A 122 28.13 13.10 20.95
N ASN A 123 28.06 14.08 21.86
CA ASN A 123 28.59 13.98 23.22
C ASN A 123 27.56 13.34 24.16
N GLU A 124 28.02 12.81 25.30
CA GLU A 124 27.10 12.27 26.33
C GLU A 124 26.14 13.33 26.87
N SER A 125 26.69 14.53 27.07
CA SER A 125 25.94 15.74 27.40
C SER A 125 26.60 16.95 26.75
N GLU A 126 25.78 17.87 26.25
CA GLU A 126 26.23 19.14 25.67
C GLU A 126 25.29 20.25 26.10
N VAL A 127 25.84 21.32 26.69
CA VAL A 127 25.08 22.54 26.97
C VAL A 127 25.04 23.37 25.71
N GLN A 128 23.85 23.54 25.15
CA GLN A 128 23.58 24.35 23.96
C GLN A 128 22.91 25.65 24.37
N PHE A 129 23.28 26.74 23.71
CA PHE A 129 22.64 28.05 23.90
C PHE A 129 21.71 28.35 22.74
N PHE A 130 20.58 28.98 23.05
CA PHE A 130 19.73 29.59 22.04
C PHE A 130 19.27 30.96 22.49
N TYR A 131 18.93 31.79 21.52
CA TYR A 131 18.58 33.19 21.73
C TYR A 131 17.21 33.47 21.13
N VAL A 132 16.39 34.24 21.84
CA VAL A 132 15.11 34.76 21.33
C VAL A 132 15.25 36.27 21.19
N ASP A 133 15.30 36.75 19.95
CA ASP A 133 15.36 38.17 19.64
C ASP A 133 13.94 38.69 19.36
N VAL A 134 13.56 39.81 19.98
CA VAL A 134 12.26 40.45 19.79
C VAL A 134 12.48 41.88 19.31
N SER A 135 11.88 42.22 18.18
CA SER A 135 12.01 43.55 17.56
C SER A 135 10.73 43.99 16.86
N THR A 136 10.56 45.29 16.66
CA THR A 136 9.49 45.88 15.85
C THR A 136 10.01 47.11 15.10
N LEU A 137 9.28 47.52 14.08
CA LEU A 137 9.47 48.81 13.41
C LEU A 137 8.50 49.89 13.94
N SER A 138 7.67 49.56 14.93
CA SER A 138 6.72 50.52 15.50
C SER A 138 7.44 51.60 16.30
N PRO A 139 7.17 52.90 16.07
CA PRO A 139 7.71 53.98 16.91
C PRO A 139 7.07 54.01 18.30
N VAL A 140 5.96 53.30 18.51
CA VAL A 140 5.25 53.21 19.78
C VAL A 140 5.56 51.88 20.46
N ASN A 141 5.68 51.91 21.79
CA ASN A 141 5.93 50.71 22.58
C ASN A 141 4.87 49.63 22.33
N SER A 142 5.34 48.46 21.91
CA SER A 142 4.54 47.28 21.67
C SER A 142 4.82 46.26 22.79
N ARG A 143 3.77 45.91 23.54
CA ARG A 143 3.86 45.00 24.69
C ARG A 143 3.58 43.56 24.28
N TYR A 144 4.42 42.64 24.76
CA TYR A 144 4.29 41.20 24.50
C TYR A 144 4.57 40.39 25.76
N GLN A 145 4.15 39.13 25.70
CA GLN A 145 4.45 38.10 26.68
C GLN A 145 5.28 37.02 26.00
N LEU A 146 6.38 36.61 26.61
CA LEU A 146 7.26 35.53 26.16
C LEU A 146 7.42 34.53 27.30
N GLN A 147 7.20 33.26 27.01
CA GLN A 147 7.47 32.16 27.93
C GLN A 147 8.13 31.02 27.14
N VAL A 148 9.20 30.46 27.68
CA VAL A 148 9.85 29.28 27.11
C VAL A 148 9.73 28.13 28.10
N SER A 149 9.12 27.03 27.66
CA SER A 149 8.84 25.88 28.51
C SER A 149 9.50 24.59 27.99
N ARG A 150 9.73 23.66 28.91
CA ARG A 150 10.17 22.30 28.59
C ARG A 150 8.97 21.40 28.33
N MET A 151 9.13 20.45 27.41
CA MET A 151 8.12 19.44 27.12
C MET A 151 8.56 18.10 27.73
N ASP A 152 7.88 17.69 28.80
CA ASP A 152 8.19 16.45 29.52
C ASP A 152 8.01 15.21 28.64
N ASP A 153 6.95 15.16 27.82
CA ASP A 153 6.61 14.04 26.94
C ASP A 153 6.90 14.34 25.46
N PHE A 154 8.11 14.79 25.15
CA PHE A 154 8.51 15.05 23.75
C PHE A 154 8.72 13.77 22.93
N VAL A 155 9.08 12.66 23.60
CA VAL A 155 9.37 11.37 22.96
C VAL A 155 8.18 10.42 23.14
N LEU A 156 7.59 9.98 22.02
CA LEU A 156 6.49 9.03 22.00
C LEU A 156 6.96 7.62 22.33
N ARG A 157 6.16 6.88 23.12
CA ARG A 157 6.42 5.49 23.49
C ARG A 157 5.49 4.53 22.77
N THR A 158 5.97 3.31 22.55
CA THR A 158 5.20 2.27 21.84
C THR A 158 4.10 1.72 22.73
N GLY A 159 2.86 1.71 22.24
CA GLY A 159 1.70 1.19 22.96
C GLY A 159 1.09 2.16 23.97
N GLU A 160 1.69 3.33 24.17
CA GLU A 160 1.16 4.36 25.06
C GLU A 160 0.36 5.40 24.27
N LEU A 161 -0.78 5.81 24.81
CA LEU A 161 -1.64 6.83 24.21
C LEU A 161 -1.24 8.20 24.72
N PHE A 162 -0.79 9.08 23.83
CA PHE A 162 -0.41 10.45 24.17
C PHE A 162 -1.42 11.45 23.60
N SER A 163 -1.96 12.37 24.41
CA SER A 163 -2.99 13.31 23.99
C SER A 163 -2.58 14.76 24.19
N PHE A 164 -2.86 15.61 23.21
CA PHE A 164 -2.53 17.04 23.25
C PHE A 164 -3.58 17.87 22.49
N ASN A 165 -3.55 19.18 22.70
CA ASN A 165 -4.41 20.14 22.00
C ASN A 165 -3.56 21.06 21.13
N THR A 166 -3.97 21.29 19.89
CA THR A 166 -3.22 22.10 18.92
C THR A 166 -4.13 23.01 18.10
N THR A 167 -3.56 24.10 17.58
CA THR A 167 -4.21 25.04 16.66
C THR A 167 -3.32 25.24 15.42
N ALA A 168 -3.78 26.03 14.44
CA ALA A 168 -2.98 26.36 13.26
C ALA A 168 -1.74 27.21 13.60
N ALA A 169 -1.83 28.07 14.61
CA ALA A 169 -0.74 28.94 15.07
C ALA A 169 0.11 28.35 16.21
N GLN A 170 -0.29 27.17 16.71
CA GLN A 170 0.39 26.46 17.79
C GLN A 170 0.63 24.99 17.40
N PRO A 171 1.30 24.73 16.25
CA PRO A 171 1.57 23.37 15.79
C PRO A 171 2.49 22.64 16.76
N GLN A 172 2.37 21.31 16.80
CA GLN A 172 3.17 20.47 17.68
C GLN A 172 3.76 19.29 16.91
N TYR A 173 4.96 18.89 17.31
CA TYR A 173 5.57 17.67 16.83
C TYR A 173 6.32 16.96 17.95
N PHE A 174 6.44 15.63 17.80
CA PHE A 174 7.00 14.74 18.81
C PHE A 174 8.00 13.79 18.15
N LYS A 175 9.05 13.41 18.87
CA LYS A 175 10.04 12.44 18.38
C LYS A 175 9.57 11.02 18.67
N TYR A 176 9.80 10.09 17.76
CA TYR A 176 9.70 8.65 18.02
C TYR A 176 11.01 7.98 17.63
N GLU A 177 11.47 7.03 18.44
CA GLU A 177 12.66 6.23 18.18
C GLU A 177 12.28 4.75 18.10
N PHE A 178 12.76 4.06 17.07
CA PHE A 178 12.44 2.64 16.88
C PHE A 178 13.11 1.81 17.98
N PRO A 179 12.36 0.98 18.73
CA PRO A 179 12.95 0.05 19.69
C PRO A 179 13.74 -1.07 18.97
N GLU A 180 14.69 -1.68 19.67
CA GLU A 180 15.50 -2.78 19.11
C GLU A 180 14.62 -3.94 18.62
N GLY A 181 14.95 -4.47 17.44
CA GLY A 181 14.22 -5.57 16.81
C GLY A 181 12.87 -5.21 16.18
N VAL A 182 12.51 -3.91 16.09
CA VAL A 182 11.29 -3.47 15.42
C VAL A 182 11.62 -2.79 14.09
N ASP A 183 11.18 -3.39 12.99
CA ASP A 183 11.43 -2.91 11.63
C ASP A 183 10.35 -1.95 11.11
N SER A 184 9.15 -2.00 11.68
CA SER A 184 8.00 -1.25 11.20
C SER A 184 6.99 -0.93 12.31
N VAL A 185 6.42 0.27 12.23
CA VAL A 185 5.42 0.77 13.19
C VAL A 185 4.28 1.46 12.45
N ILE A 186 3.13 1.54 13.11
CA ILE A 186 1.96 2.27 12.64
C ILE A 186 1.71 3.41 13.61
N VAL A 187 1.80 4.65 13.12
CA VAL A 187 1.44 5.86 13.84
C VAL A 187 -0.04 6.11 13.62
N LYS A 188 -0.85 5.87 14.65
CA LYS A 188 -2.30 6.09 14.63
C LYS A 188 -2.60 7.39 15.36
N VAL A 189 -3.33 8.29 14.71
CA VAL A 189 -3.76 9.54 15.32
C VAL A 189 -5.28 9.59 15.29
N THR A 190 -5.89 9.91 16.42
CA THR A 190 -7.34 9.92 16.60
C THR A 190 -7.83 11.21 17.23
N SER A 191 -9.08 11.57 16.96
CA SER A 191 -9.78 12.70 17.54
C SER A 191 -11.25 12.38 17.72
N ASN A 192 -11.84 12.95 18.78
CA ASN A 192 -13.28 12.85 19.03
C ASN A 192 -14.09 13.78 18.08
N LYS A 193 -13.45 14.78 17.48
CA LYS A 193 -14.08 15.77 16.59
C LYS A 193 -13.63 15.56 15.14
N ALA A 194 -14.56 15.67 14.19
CA ALA A 194 -14.24 15.58 12.76
C ALA A 194 -13.51 16.83 12.24
N PHE A 195 -13.95 18.00 12.68
CA PHE A 195 -13.38 19.30 12.32
C PHE A 195 -12.86 19.99 13.58
N PRO A 196 -11.80 20.83 13.48
CA PRO A 196 -11.16 21.30 12.26
C PRO A 196 -10.30 20.24 11.53
N CYS A 197 -10.08 20.39 10.23
CA CYS A 197 -9.18 19.55 9.44
C CYS A 197 -7.76 19.66 9.98
N SER A 198 -7.02 18.56 9.91
CA SER A 198 -5.63 18.52 10.39
C SER A 198 -4.79 17.64 9.49
N VAL A 199 -3.50 17.95 9.39
CA VAL A 199 -2.51 17.16 8.69
C VAL A 199 -1.56 16.54 9.69
N ILE A 200 -1.24 15.28 9.46
CA ILE A 200 -0.15 14.58 10.14
C ILE A 200 0.94 14.35 9.11
N SER A 201 2.18 14.63 9.48
CA SER A 201 3.35 14.44 8.63
C SER A 201 4.43 13.71 9.43
N ILE A 202 5.03 12.69 8.82
CA ILE A 202 6.16 11.93 9.35
C ILE A 202 7.41 12.43 8.64
N GLN A 203 8.29 13.09 9.39
CA GLN A 203 9.49 13.74 8.88
C GLN A 203 10.75 13.16 9.54
N ASP A 204 11.90 13.25 8.88
CA ASP A 204 13.18 12.86 9.47
C ASP A 204 13.54 13.79 10.66
N VAL A 205 14.41 13.33 11.55
CA VAL A 205 14.93 14.12 12.67
C VAL A 205 16.02 15.07 12.17
N LEU A 206 15.62 16.01 11.32
CA LEU A 206 16.47 16.99 10.66
C LEU A 206 15.85 18.39 10.79
N CYS A 207 16.69 19.39 11.08
CA CYS A 207 16.30 20.80 11.09
C CYS A 207 16.45 21.42 9.68
N PRO A 208 15.53 22.29 9.22
CA PRO A 208 14.30 22.74 9.88
C PRO A 208 13.13 21.77 9.73
N VAL A 209 12.25 21.72 10.74
CA VAL A 209 11.01 20.93 10.72
C VAL A 209 9.90 21.74 10.04
N TYR A 210 9.15 21.13 9.13
CA TYR A 210 8.03 21.77 8.44
C TYR A 210 6.73 21.55 9.22
N ASP A 211 6.37 22.53 10.03
CA ASP A 211 5.28 22.48 11.01
C ASP A 211 4.20 23.56 10.78
N LEU A 212 4.19 24.23 9.63
CA LEU A 212 3.18 25.22 9.26
C LEU A 212 2.18 24.64 8.25
N ASP A 213 0.97 25.20 8.23
CA ASP A 213 -0.11 24.79 7.32
C ASP A 213 0.38 24.71 5.85
N ASN A 214 1.13 25.74 5.42
CA ASN A 214 1.61 25.88 4.06
C ASN A 214 2.81 25.00 3.70
N ASN A 215 3.55 24.45 4.67
CA ASN A 215 4.78 23.70 4.40
C ASN A 215 4.79 22.25 4.86
N VAL A 216 3.91 21.87 5.80
CA VAL A 216 3.88 20.52 6.41
C VAL A 216 3.72 19.37 5.41
N ALA A 217 3.19 19.67 4.22
CA ALA A 217 2.98 18.71 3.15
C ALA A 217 4.17 18.58 2.17
N PHE A 218 5.22 19.40 2.27
CA PHE A 218 6.33 19.36 1.31
C PHE A 218 7.42 18.34 1.62
N ILE A 219 7.54 17.88 2.88
CA ILE A 219 8.58 16.95 3.31
C ILE A 219 7.97 15.78 4.05
N GLY A 220 8.51 14.60 3.80
CA GLY A 220 8.12 13.37 4.48
C GLY A 220 6.80 12.81 3.97
N MET A 221 6.24 11.86 4.73
CA MET A 221 4.96 11.24 4.42
C MET A 221 3.86 11.95 5.17
N TYR A 222 2.81 12.42 4.50
CA TYR A 222 1.71 13.12 5.17
C TYR A 222 0.34 12.54 4.85
N GLN A 223 -0.64 12.87 5.71
CA GLN A 223 -2.06 12.58 5.52
C GLN A 223 -2.92 13.71 6.08
N THR A 224 -3.97 14.11 5.35
CA THR A 224 -5.06 14.90 5.91
C THR A 224 -6.03 14.00 6.68
N MET A 225 -6.53 14.47 7.82
CA MET A 225 -7.46 13.72 8.67
C MET A 225 -8.59 14.58 9.23
N THR A 226 -9.77 13.95 9.31
CA THR A 226 -10.92 14.42 10.08
C THR A 226 -10.89 13.82 11.49
N LYS A 227 -11.28 12.55 11.67
CA LYS A 227 -11.28 11.89 12.99
C LYS A 227 -10.08 10.98 13.23
N LYS A 228 -9.59 10.31 12.19
CA LYS A 228 -8.56 9.28 12.30
C LYS A 228 -7.61 9.34 11.11
N ALA A 229 -6.34 9.04 11.33
CA ALA A 229 -5.35 8.76 10.31
C ALA A 229 -4.34 7.73 10.83
N ALA A 230 -3.72 7.02 9.90
CA ALA A 230 -2.72 6.01 10.23
C ALA A 230 -1.64 5.98 9.13
N ILE A 231 -0.38 6.15 9.53
CA ILE A 231 0.77 6.06 8.63
C ILE A 231 1.64 4.91 9.11
N THR A 232 1.89 3.94 8.22
CA THR A 232 2.87 2.89 8.45
C THR A 232 4.25 3.42 8.10
N VAL A 233 5.20 3.29 9.01
CA VAL A 233 6.56 3.82 8.91
C VAL A 233 7.53 2.65 9.01
N GLN A 234 8.48 2.55 8.06
CA GLN A 234 9.53 1.54 8.09
C GLN A 234 10.81 2.14 8.63
N ARG A 235 11.51 1.40 9.50
CA ARG A 235 12.77 1.83 10.12
C ARG A 235 13.84 2.17 9.07
N LYS A 236 13.88 1.40 7.99
CA LYS A 236 14.87 1.55 6.90
C LYS A 236 14.80 2.88 6.16
N ASP A 237 13.66 3.57 6.21
CA ASP A 237 13.43 4.83 5.50
C ASP A 237 14.01 6.03 6.27
N PHE A 238 14.43 5.83 7.52
CA PHE A 238 14.92 6.89 8.42
C PHE A 238 16.35 6.57 8.91
N PRO A 239 17.37 7.34 8.48
CA PRO A 239 18.77 7.06 8.80
C PRO A 239 19.07 7.16 10.31
N SER A 240 18.32 8.01 11.01
CA SER A 240 18.47 8.26 12.45
C SER A 240 17.78 7.22 13.33
N ASN A 241 17.20 6.14 12.76
CA ASN A 241 16.32 5.20 13.47
C ASN A 241 15.22 5.90 14.29
N SER A 242 14.85 7.11 13.89
CA SER A 242 13.89 7.96 14.58
C SER A 242 13.27 8.94 13.59
N PHE A 243 12.08 9.45 13.92
CA PHE A 243 11.34 10.39 13.10
C PHE A 243 10.53 11.36 13.97
N TYR A 244 10.13 12.49 13.38
CA TYR A 244 9.16 13.41 13.96
C TYR A 244 7.74 13.11 13.47
N VAL A 245 6.80 13.05 14.41
CA VAL A 245 5.36 13.06 14.14
C VAL A 245 4.88 14.50 14.26
N VAL A 246 4.71 15.17 13.13
CA VAL A 246 4.28 16.57 13.04
C VAL A 246 2.78 16.63 12.85
N VAL A 247 2.10 17.44 13.66
CA VAL A 247 0.64 17.55 13.62
C VAL A 247 0.23 19.02 13.55
N VAL A 248 -0.46 19.37 12.47
CA VAL A 248 -0.85 20.75 12.15
C VAL A 248 -2.36 20.81 11.89
N VAL A 249 -3.04 21.72 12.57
CA VAL A 249 -4.44 22.02 12.27
C VAL A 249 -4.49 22.99 11.09
N LYS A 250 -5.29 22.66 10.08
CA LYS A 250 -5.50 23.51 8.89
C LYS A 250 -6.39 24.70 9.24
N THR A 251 -6.13 25.86 8.64
CA THR A 251 -7.00 27.04 8.78
C THR A 251 -8.40 26.79 8.22
N GLU A 252 -8.53 25.88 7.25
CA GLU A 252 -9.78 25.57 6.55
C GLU A 252 -10.02 24.06 6.46
N ASP A 253 -11.29 23.66 6.30
CA ASP A 253 -11.70 22.26 6.30
C ASP A 253 -11.69 21.59 4.93
N GLN A 254 -11.51 22.35 3.85
CA GLN A 254 -11.63 21.87 2.47
C GLN A 254 -10.61 20.77 2.13
N ALA A 255 -9.40 20.83 2.69
CA ALA A 255 -8.38 19.78 2.52
C ALA A 255 -8.83 18.40 3.08
N CYS A 256 -9.89 18.38 3.88
CA CYS A 256 -10.52 17.17 4.41
C CYS A 256 -11.95 16.96 3.86
N GLY A 257 -12.36 17.66 2.79
CA GLY A 257 -13.71 17.60 2.22
C GLY A 257 -14.78 18.33 3.02
N GLY A 258 -14.40 19.20 3.96
CA GLY A 258 -15.36 20.04 4.69
C GLY A 258 -15.85 21.23 3.87
N SER A 259 -17.04 21.73 4.20
CA SER A 259 -17.59 22.92 3.56
C SER A 259 -16.76 24.17 3.90
N LEU A 260 -16.58 25.03 2.90
CA LEU A 260 -16.15 26.40 3.13
C LEU A 260 -17.36 27.19 3.64
N PRO A 261 -17.28 27.85 4.80
CA PRO A 261 -18.30 28.81 5.18
C PRO A 261 -18.37 29.92 4.12
N PHE A 262 -19.49 29.98 3.40
CA PHE A 262 -19.85 31.09 2.53
C PHE A 262 -20.44 32.20 3.40
N TYR A 263 -19.58 32.98 4.04
CA TYR A 263 -19.99 34.25 4.66
C TYR A 263 -19.33 35.40 3.89
N PRO A 264 -19.99 36.57 3.77
CA PRO A 264 -19.46 37.70 3.04
C PRO A 264 -18.33 38.32 3.88
N PHE A 265 -17.11 37.84 3.68
CA PHE A 265 -15.93 38.54 4.17
C PHE A 265 -15.67 39.73 3.24
N VAL A 266 -15.52 40.91 3.82
CA VAL A 266 -14.99 42.07 3.10
C VAL A 266 -13.55 41.73 2.69
N GLU A 267 -13.19 42.00 1.43
CA GLU A 267 -11.82 41.85 0.97
C GLU A 267 -10.86 42.57 1.95
N ASP A 268 -9.76 41.90 2.31
CA ASP A 268 -8.66 42.41 3.14
C ASP A 268 -8.82 42.57 4.68
N GLU A 269 -9.95 42.22 5.30
CA GLU A 269 -10.01 42.11 6.78
C GLU A 269 -9.74 40.67 7.25
N PRO A 270 -8.76 40.43 8.15
CA PRO A 270 -8.44 39.10 8.63
C PRO A 270 -9.52 38.55 9.58
N VAL A 271 -9.82 37.25 9.44
CA VAL A 271 -10.84 36.57 10.25
C VAL A 271 -10.23 36.07 11.55
N ASP A 272 -10.78 36.48 12.68
CA ASP A 272 -10.43 35.92 14.00
C ASP A 272 -11.19 34.61 14.22
N GLN A 273 -10.47 33.49 14.09
CA GLN A 273 -10.99 32.15 14.36
C GLN A 273 -10.55 31.62 15.73
N GLY A 274 -10.33 32.48 16.74
CA GLY A 274 -9.68 32.21 18.03
C GLY A 274 -10.04 30.94 18.82
N HIS A 275 -11.02 30.14 18.39
CA HIS A 275 -11.42 28.86 18.99
C HIS A 275 -11.21 27.61 18.08
N ARG A 276 -10.55 27.74 16.92
CA ARG A 276 -10.26 26.60 16.02
C ARG A 276 -9.10 25.75 16.55
N GLN A 277 -9.42 24.91 17.53
CA GLN A 277 -8.50 24.00 18.19
C GLN A 277 -8.96 22.55 18.07
N LYS A 278 -8.01 21.61 18.11
CA LYS A 278 -8.29 20.19 18.02
C LYS A 278 -7.47 19.40 19.03
N THR A 279 -8.18 18.60 19.82
CA THR A 279 -7.60 17.60 20.71
C THR A 279 -7.34 16.32 19.93
N LEU A 280 -6.10 15.86 19.96
CA LEU A 280 -5.59 14.74 19.19
C LEU A 280 -4.87 13.76 20.11
N SER A 281 -5.02 12.48 19.83
CA SER A 281 -4.36 11.40 20.54
C SER A 281 -3.52 10.59 19.57
N VAL A 282 -2.23 10.43 19.86
CA VAL A 282 -1.28 9.67 19.05
C VAL A 282 -0.97 8.36 19.77
N LEU A 283 -1.01 7.26 19.02
CA LEU A 283 -0.64 5.92 19.47
C LEU A 283 0.28 5.29 18.42
N VAL A 284 1.49 4.93 18.83
CA VAL A 284 2.41 4.18 17.99
C VAL A 284 2.35 2.71 18.35
N SER A 285 1.97 1.86 17.39
CA SER A 285 1.86 0.40 17.56
C SER A 285 2.79 -0.34 16.60
N ARG A 286 3.30 -1.52 16.97
CA ARG A 286 4.08 -2.36 16.05
C ARG A 286 3.24 -2.75 14.83
N ALA A 287 3.85 -2.72 13.64
CA ALA A 287 3.20 -3.20 12.42
C ALA A 287 3.41 -4.72 12.25
N VAL A 288 2.76 -5.31 11.24
CA VAL A 288 2.91 -6.74 10.90
C VAL A 288 4.36 -7.05 10.54
N THR A 289 4.91 -8.12 11.10
CA THR A 289 6.31 -8.52 10.91
C THR A 289 6.54 -9.15 9.54
N SER A 290 7.79 -9.07 9.06
CA SER A 290 8.25 -9.71 7.82
C SER A 290 8.06 -11.24 7.85
N GLU A 291 8.23 -11.86 9.01
CA GLU A 291 7.98 -13.30 9.20
C GLU A 291 6.54 -13.70 8.92
N ALA A 292 5.56 -12.89 9.39
CA ALA A 292 4.15 -13.16 9.13
C ALA A 292 3.83 -13.07 7.63
N TYR A 293 4.49 -12.16 6.91
CA TYR A 293 4.37 -12.05 5.46
C TYR A 293 4.92 -13.29 4.74
N VAL A 294 6.13 -13.75 5.11
CA VAL A 294 6.74 -14.96 4.52
C VAL A 294 5.94 -16.21 4.87
N ALA A 295 5.44 -16.31 6.11
CA ALA A 295 4.58 -17.42 6.53
C ALA A 295 3.28 -17.47 5.71
N GLY A 296 2.66 -16.33 5.44
CA GLY A 296 1.49 -16.24 4.55
C GLY A 296 1.78 -16.74 3.14
N MET A 297 2.92 -16.35 2.56
CA MET A 297 3.37 -16.82 1.24
C MET A 297 3.61 -18.34 1.20
N LEU A 298 4.34 -18.87 2.18
CA LEU A 298 4.64 -20.30 2.27
C LEU A 298 3.37 -21.12 2.52
N PHE A 299 2.42 -20.60 3.28
CA PHE A 299 1.12 -21.25 3.49
C PHE A 299 0.35 -21.40 2.19
N CYS A 300 0.25 -20.32 1.38
CA CYS A 300 -0.37 -20.38 0.06
C CYS A 300 0.35 -21.38 -0.87
N LEU A 301 1.69 -21.35 -0.90
CA LEU A 301 2.50 -22.27 -1.71
C LEU A 301 2.34 -23.74 -1.25
N GLY A 302 2.21 -23.97 0.05
CA GLY A 302 1.94 -25.28 0.65
C GLY A 302 0.59 -25.84 0.23
N ILE A 303 -0.46 -25.01 0.20
CA ILE A 303 -1.78 -25.41 -0.32
C ILE A 303 -1.67 -25.85 -1.78
N PHE A 304 -0.99 -25.09 -2.63
CA PHE A 304 -0.77 -25.47 -4.03
C PHE A 304 -0.02 -26.80 -4.17
N LEU A 305 1.10 -26.98 -3.46
CA LEU A 305 1.85 -28.24 -3.45
C LEU A 305 1.02 -29.43 -2.94
N SER A 306 0.13 -29.21 -1.99
CA SER A 306 -0.73 -30.27 -1.46
C SER A 306 -1.67 -30.84 -2.54
N PHE A 307 -2.21 -30.01 -3.44
CA PHE A 307 -3.04 -30.47 -4.55
C PHE A 307 -2.23 -31.31 -5.56
N TYR A 308 -0.97 -30.93 -5.83
CA TYR A 308 -0.06 -31.71 -6.67
C TYR A 308 0.30 -33.06 -6.03
N LEU A 309 0.58 -33.09 -4.72
CA LEU A 309 0.84 -34.35 -4.01
C LEU A 309 -0.40 -35.25 -3.97
N LEU A 310 -1.59 -34.68 -3.72
CA LEU A 310 -2.84 -35.41 -3.71
C LEU A 310 -3.12 -36.03 -5.09
N THR A 311 -2.92 -35.28 -6.17
CA THR A 311 -3.09 -35.82 -7.54
C THR A 311 -2.10 -36.93 -7.86
N ILE A 312 -0.83 -36.83 -7.44
CA ILE A 312 0.15 -37.92 -7.57
C ILE A 312 -0.28 -39.15 -6.76
N LEU A 313 -0.74 -38.96 -5.52
CA LEU A 313 -1.19 -40.06 -4.66
C LEU A 313 -2.43 -40.75 -5.24
N LEU A 314 -3.39 -40.00 -5.76
CA LEU A 314 -4.58 -40.53 -6.46
C LEU A 314 -4.18 -41.28 -7.72
N ALA A 315 -3.26 -40.74 -8.53
CA ALA A 315 -2.75 -41.42 -9.72
C ALA A 315 -2.00 -42.73 -9.36
N CYS A 316 -1.16 -42.71 -8.32
CA CYS A 316 -0.48 -43.90 -7.83
C CYS A 316 -1.46 -44.94 -7.28
N TRP A 317 -2.50 -44.51 -6.56
CA TRP A 317 -3.55 -45.39 -6.06
C TRP A 317 -4.34 -46.00 -7.22
N GLU A 318 -4.81 -45.21 -8.18
CA GLU A 318 -5.52 -45.74 -9.35
C GLU A 318 -4.66 -46.73 -10.14
N ASN A 319 -3.37 -46.44 -10.33
CA ASN A 319 -2.44 -47.33 -11.02
C ASN A 319 -2.20 -48.64 -10.22
N TRP A 320 -2.08 -48.55 -8.89
CA TRP A 320 -2.01 -49.74 -8.02
C TRP A 320 -3.32 -50.55 -8.03
N ARG A 321 -4.49 -49.89 -8.05
CA ARG A 321 -5.81 -50.52 -8.13
C ARG A 321 -6.00 -51.22 -9.49
N GLN A 322 -5.57 -50.59 -10.58
CA GLN A 322 -5.56 -51.15 -11.93
C GLN A 322 -4.68 -52.41 -11.96
N ARG A 323 -3.42 -52.33 -11.48
CA ARG A 323 -2.52 -53.50 -11.35
C ARG A 323 -3.15 -54.62 -10.53
N LYS A 324 -3.81 -54.32 -9.41
CA LYS A 324 -4.50 -55.33 -8.59
C LYS A 324 -5.66 -56.00 -9.34
N LYS A 325 -6.46 -55.25 -10.10
CA LYS A 325 -7.54 -55.81 -10.94
C LYS A 325 -6.99 -56.69 -12.05
N THR A 326 -5.94 -56.27 -12.75
CA THR A 326 -5.30 -57.07 -13.81
C THR A 326 -4.68 -58.35 -13.25
N LEU A 327 -4.08 -58.28 -12.05
CA LEU A 327 -3.47 -59.43 -11.38
C LEU A 327 -4.53 -60.42 -10.85
N LEU A 328 -5.68 -59.94 -10.38
CA LEU A 328 -6.83 -60.78 -10.03
C LEU A 328 -7.45 -61.48 -11.25
N LEU A 329 -7.60 -60.76 -12.37
CA LEU A 329 -8.11 -61.33 -13.65
C LEU A 329 -7.13 -62.34 -14.28
N ALA A 330 -5.83 -62.19 -14.04
CA ALA A 330 -4.82 -63.16 -14.48
C ALA A 330 -4.83 -64.44 -13.62
N VAL A 331 -5.09 -64.32 -12.32
CA VAL A 331 -5.24 -65.46 -11.40
C VAL A 331 -6.50 -66.28 -11.71
N ASP A 332 -7.61 -65.61 -12.05
CA ASP A 332 -8.87 -66.31 -12.41
C ASP A 332 -8.76 -67.08 -13.74
N ARG A 333 -7.87 -66.65 -14.65
CA ARG A 333 -7.56 -67.36 -15.90
C ARG A 333 -6.58 -68.53 -15.74
N ALA A 334 -5.92 -68.65 -14.59
CA ALA A 334 -4.85 -69.63 -14.37
C ALA A 334 -5.30 -70.95 -13.71
N CYS A 335 -6.62 -71.17 -13.53
CA CYS A 335 -7.16 -72.46 -13.11
C CYS A 335 -7.76 -73.22 -14.30
N PRO A 336 -7.11 -74.26 -14.85
CA PRO A 336 -7.76 -75.22 -15.73
C PRO A 336 -8.57 -76.23 -14.90
N GLU A 337 -9.84 -76.42 -15.24
CA GLU A 337 -10.62 -77.57 -14.79
C GLU A 337 -9.93 -78.87 -15.23
N SER A 338 -9.61 -79.74 -14.27
CA SER A 338 -9.30 -81.15 -14.52
C SER A 338 -10.54 -81.98 -14.18
N GLY A 339 -11.04 -82.74 -15.15
CA GLY A 339 -12.43 -83.19 -15.16
C GLY A 339 -12.75 -84.48 -14.40
N HIS A 340 -14.04 -84.81 -14.39
CA HIS A 340 -14.56 -86.18 -14.36
C HIS A 340 -15.98 -86.24 -14.96
N PRO A 341 -16.32 -87.23 -15.82
CA PRO A 341 -17.68 -87.44 -16.31
C PRO A 341 -18.38 -88.59 -15.55
N ARG A 342 -19.67 -88.44 -15.20
CA ARG A 342 -20.69 -89.52 -15.16
C ARG A 342 -22.10 -89.06 -14.69
N VAL A 343 -23.07 -89.19 -15.61
CA VAL A 343 -24.37 -89.92 -15.51
C VAL A 343 -25.56 -89.35 -14.70
N LEU A 344 -26.63 -89.04 -15.47
CA LEU A 344 -28.11 -89.10 -15.26
C LEU A 344 -28.78 -88.51 -13.99
N ALA A 345 -29.71 -87.55 -14.18
CA ALA A 345 -31.15 -87.80 -14.42
C ALA A 345 -31.97 -86.47 -14.47
N ASP A 346 -32.75 -86.28 -15.54
CA ASP A 346 -33.91 -85.36 -15.65
C ASP A 346 -35.17 -86.00 -15.01
N PRO A 347 -36.29 -85.30 -14.63
CA PRO A 347 -36.95 -84.28 -15.48
C PRO A 347 -37.86 -83.14 -14.89
N PHE A 348 -37.98 -82.04 -15.66
CA PHE A 348 -39.12 -81.09 -15.90
C PHE A 348 -39.67 -80.11 -14.80
N PRO A 349 -40.40 -79.00 -15.13
CA PRO A 349 -40.14 -77.92 -16.12
C PRO A 349 -40.52 -76.47 -15.67
N GLY A 350 -39.95 -75.44 -16.33
CA GLY A 350 -40.75 -74.32 -16.90
C GLY A 350 -40.74 -72.92 -16.24
N SER A 351 -39.86 -72.02 -16.70
CA SER A 351 -40.25 -70.73 -17.33
C SER A 351 -39.04 -70.00 -17.95
N SER A 352 -39.26 -69.42 -19.12
CA SER A 352 -38.29 -68.87 -20.09
C SER A 352 -37.74 -67.48 -19.70
N PRO A 353 -36.57 -67.05 -20.26
CA PRO A 353 -36.69 -66.05 -21.33
C PRO A 353 -35.77 -66.29 -22.55
N TYR A 354 -36.28 -65.75 -23.67
CA TYR A 354 -35.74 -65.69 -25.02
C TYR A 354 -34.43 -64.88 -25.18
N ASP A 355 -33.57 -65.44 -26.03
CA ASP A 355 -32.71 -64.87 -27.09
C ASP A 355 -31.98 -63.52 -26.90
N GLY A 356 -30.66 -63.64 -26.70
CA GLY A 356 -29.66 -62.66 -27.16
C GLY A 356 -28.91 -63.22 -28.37
N TYR A 357 -29.18 -62.65 -29.55
CA TYR A 357 -28.43 -62.93 -30.77
C TYR A 357 -27.02 -62.31 -30.70
N ASN A 358 -26.07 -63.15 -31.10
CA ASN A 358 -24.65 -62.87 -31.31
C ASN A 358 -24.42 -62.38 -32.74
N TYR A 359 -23.42 -61.53 -32.98
CA TYR A 359 -22.60 -61.56 -34.22
C TYR A 359 -21.32 -60.74 -34.04
N GLY A 360 -20.17 -61.40 -34.18
CA GLY A 360 -18.85 -60.77 -34.30
C GLY A 360 -18.38 -60.68 -35.75
N SER A 361 -17.21 -60.09 -35.98
CA SER A 361 -16.23 -60.48 -37.01
C SER A 361 -15.00 -59.57 -36.96
N PHE A 362 -13.80 -60.14 -36.91
CA PHE A 362 -12.66 -59.66 -37.69
C PHE A 362 -11.99 -60.87 -38.36
N GLU A 363 -11.53 -60.62 -39.57
CA GLU A 363 -11.35 -61.54 -40.68
C GLU A 363 -10.11 -62.47 -40.62
N ASN A 364 -10.22 -63.55 -41.39
CA ASN A 364 -9.18 -64.53 -41.74
C ASN A 364 -7.96 -63.91 -42.45
N CYS A 365 -6.78 -64.50 -42.18
CA CYS A 365 -5.78 -64.78 -43.21
C CYS A 365 -5.15 -66.16 -42.97
N SER A 366 -5.27 -67.02 -43.98
CA SER A 366 -4.68 -68.35 -44.08
C SER A 366 -3.32 -68.28 -44.80
N GLY A 367 -2.37 -69.08 -44.32
CA GLY A 367 -1.08 -69.34 -44.96
C GLY A 367 -0.47 -70.63 -44.39
N SER A 368 -0.17 -71.57 -45.27
CA SER A 368 0.05 -73.00 -45.03
C SER A 368 1.48 -73.37 -44.61
N THR A 369 1.54 -74.38 -43.73
CA THR A 369 2.46 -75.54 -43.63
C THR A 369 3.99 -75.40 -43.44
N GLU A 370 4.43 -76.20 -42.45
CA GLU A 370 5.73 -76.86 -42.19
C GLU A 370 6.75 -76.13 -41.30
N GLY A 371 7.25 -76.86 -40.29
CA GLY A 371 8.45 -76.52 -39.53
C GLY A 371 8.30 -76.67 -38.01
N LEU A 372 8.40 -77.90 -37.53
CA LEU A 372 8.48 -78.24 -36.11
C LEU A 372 9.95 -78.16 -35.69
N VAL A 373 10.44 -77.02 -35.14
CA VAL A 373 11.67 -76.96 -34.33
C VAL A 373 11.63 -75.75 -33.37
N ASP A 374 11.98 -76.05 -32.12
CA ASP A 374 12.39 -75.21 -30.98
C ASP A 374 11.54 -74.04 -30.49
N SER A 375 11.09 -74.25 -29.25
CA SER A 375 10.65 -73.25 -28.29
C SER A 375 11.82 -72.41 -27.83
N MET A 376 11.52 -71.17 -27.38
CA MET A 376 12.37 -70.28 -26.55
C MET A 376 12.89 -69.00 -27.22
N ASP A 377 12.09 -68.33 -28.05
CA ASP A 377 12.32 -66.91 -28.41
C ASP A 377 11.05 -66.04 -28.55
N THR A 378 9.85 -66.59 -28.35
CA THR A 378 8.58 -65.85 -28.52
C THR A 378 8.13 -65.06 -27.29
N ALA A 379 8.78 -65.23 -26.13
CA ALA A 379 8.43 -64.47 -24.91
C ALA A 379 9.03 -63.05 -24.92
N ASP A 380 10.26 -62.89 -25.45
CA ASP A 380 10.98 -61.61 -25.42
C ASP A 380 10.48 -60.60 -26.47
N LEU A 381 9.88 -61.07 -27.57
CA LEU A 381 9.27 -60.18 -28.57
C LEU A 381 7.96 -59.55 -28.06
N SER A 382 7.18 -60.26 -27.24
CA SER A 382 5.96 -59.71 -26.62
C SER A 382 6.25 -58.74 -25.48
N TYR A 383 7.38 -58.93 -24.79
CA TYR A 383 7.79 -58.10 -23.66
C TYR A 383 8.34 -56.75 -24.14
N THR A 384 9.09 -56.75 -25.24
CA THR A 384 9.62 -55.54 -25.85
C THR A 384 8.56 -54.70 -26.57
N ASP A 385 7.56 -55.32 -27.22
CA ASP A 385 6.43 -54.57 -27.81
C ASP A 385 5.50 -53.97 -26.75
N CYS A 386 5.31 -54.64 -25.60
CA CYS A 386 4.49 -54.11 -24.50
C CYS A 386 5.16 -52.92 -23.79
N ILE A 387 6.50 -52.90 -23.71
CA ILE A 387 7.26 -51.73 -23.20
C ILE A 387 7.22 -50.55 -24.17
N ARG A 388 7.21 -50.81 -25.49
CA ARG A 388 7.14 -49.74 -26.50
C ARG A 388 5.77 -49.05 -26.55
N GLN A 389 4.71 -49.73 -26.13
CA GLN A 389 3.34 -49.20 -26.05
C GLN A 389 3.03 -48.41 -24.76
N CYS A 390 3.94 -48.35 -23.78
CA CYS A 390 3.75 -47.59 -22.53
C CYS A 390 4.53 -46.26 -22.44
N SER A 391 5.07 -45.76 -23.55
CA SER A 391 6.00 -44.60 -23.53
C SER A 391 5.38 -43.25 -23.91
N GLY A 392 4.11 -43.22 -24.34
CA GLY A 392 3.46 -41.99 -24.80
C GLY A 392 2.23 -41.65 -23.95
N PRO A 393 1.96 -40.36 -23.66
CA PRO A 393 0.68 -39.97 -23.05
C PRO A 393 -0.46 -40.35 -24.00
N LEU A 394 -1.48 -41.05 -23.47
CA LEU A 394 -2.65 -41.51 -24.24
C LEU A 394 -3.36 -40.35 -24.98
N TYR A 395 -3.29 -39.15 -24.40
CA TYR A 395 -3.79 -37.90 -24.97
C TYR A 395 -2.66 -36.85 -25.00
N VAL A 396 -1.90 -36.81 -26.11
CA VAL A 396 -0.76 -35.90 -26.29
C VAL A 396 -1.20 -34.43 -26.16
N ASP A 397 -2.34 -34.08 -26.72
CA ASP A 397 -2.89 -32.72 -26.68
C ASP A 397 -3.20 -32.24 -25.26
N ARG A 398 -3.76 -33.12 -24.42
CA ARG A 398 -4.02 -32.83 -23.00
C ARG A 398 -2.71 -32.60 -22.24
N MET A 399 -1.70 -33.43 -22.49
CA MET A 399 -0.40 -33.30 -21.84
C MET A 399 0.29 -31.98 -22.21
N VAL A 400 0.29 -31.59 -23.49
CA VAL A 400 0.91 -30.35 -23.96
C VAL A 400 0.25 -29.12 -23.31
N LEU A 401 -1.08 -29.06 -23.30
CA LEU A 401 -1.80 -27.93 -22.71
C LEU A 401 -1.61 -27.85 -21.18
N LEU A 402 -1.58 -28.99 -20.48
CA LEU A 402 -1.30 -29.04 -19.05
C LEU A 402 0.14 -28.63 -18.71
N VAL A 403 1.13 -29.05 -19.51
CA VAL A 403 2.53 -28.64 -19.34
C VAL A 403 2.66 -27.12 -19.53
N MET A 404 2.04 -26.56 -20.58
CA MET A 404 2.01 -25.11 -20.79
C MET A 404 1.39 -24.36 -19.60
N GLY A 405 0.21 -24.79 -19.12
CA GLY A 405 -0.45 -24.14 -17.98
C GLY A 405 0.40 -24.19 -16.71
N ASN A 406 1.07 -25.32 -16.45
CA ASN A 406 1.98 -25.45 -15.31
C ASN A 406 3.22 -24.57 -15.45
N ILE A 407 3.83 -24.49 -16.64
CA ILE A 407 4.98 -23.61 -16.88
C ILE A 407 4.61 -22.16 -16.58
N ILE A 408 3.44 -21.69 -17.04
CA ILE A 408 2.98 -20.32 -16.79
C ILE A 408 2.79 -20.09 -15.28
N ASN A 409 2.15 -21.02 -14.56
CA ASN A 409 1.95 -20.91 -13.12
C ASN A 409 3.24 -20.92 -12.31
N TRP A 410 4.18 -21.82 -12.61
CA TRP A 410 5.49 -21.87 -11.97
C TRP A 410 6.32 -20.62 -12.27
N SER A 411 6.23 -20.08 -13.49
CA SER A 411 6.91 -18.84 -13.87
C SER A 411 6.37 -17.64 -13.08
N LEU A 412 5.04 -17.53 -12.92
CA LEU A 412 4.42 -16.52 -12.07
C LEU A 412 4.80 -16.72 -10.60
N ALA A 413 4.79 -17.94 -10.06
CA ALA A 413 5.22 -18.18 -8.68
C ALA A 413 6.69 -17.79 -8.45
N ALA A 414 7.58 -18.17 -9.37
CA ALA A 414 9.01 -17.85 -9.31
C ALA A 414 9.26 -16.34 -9.42
N TYR A 415 8.57 -15.65 -10.32
CA TYR A 415 8.65 -14.19 -10.45
C TYR A 415 8.28 -13.49 -9.13
N GLY A 416 7.24 -13.96 -8.45
CA GLY A 416 6.81 -13.42 -7.15
C GLY A 416 7.85 -13.58 -6.04
N LEU A 417 8.55 -14.73 -6.02
CA LEU A 417 9.62 -15.01 -5.05
C LEU A 417 10.87 -14.16 -5.30
N ILE A 418 11.21 -13.91 -6.57
CA ILE A 418 12.41 -13.17 -6.96
C ILE A 418 12.21 -11.66 -6.81
N MET A 419 11.15 -11.12 -7.43
CA MET A 419 10.96 -9.67 -7.53
C MET A 419 10.30 -9.04 -6.30
N ARG A 420 9.63 -9.84 -5.44
CA ARG A 420 8.93 -9.40 -4.22
C ARG A 420 8.13 -8.10 -4.44
N PRO A 421 7.08 -8.14 -5.28
CA PRO A 421 6.32 -6.95 -5.63
C PRO A 421 5.72 -6.28 -4.38
N ASN A 422 5.78 -4.94 -4.35
CA ASN A 422 5.32 -4.14 -3.21
C ASN A 422 3.78 -4.22 -2.99
N ASP A 423 3.00 -4.55 -4.02
CA ASP A 423 1.56 -4.77 -3.92
C ASP A 423 1.24 -6.28 -3.99
N PHE A 424 1.21 -6.90 -2.81
CA PHE A 424 0.97 -8.33 -2.68
C PHE A 424 -0.44 -8.74 -3.12
N ALA A 425 -1.46 -7.94 -2.81
CA ALA A 425 -2.85 -8.31 -3.04
C ALA A 425 -3.18 -8.32 -4.54
N SER A 426 -2.77 -7.28 -5.26
CA SER A 426 -2.94 -7.20 -6.72
C SER A 426 -2.16 -8.30 -7.43
N TYR A 427 -0.99 -8.66 -6.91
CA TYR A 427 -0.18 -9.74 -7.46
C TYR A 427 -0.85 -11.12 -7.30
N LEU A 428 -1.36 -11.43 -6.11
CA LEU A 428 -2.09 -12.67 -5.85
C LEU A 428 -3.36 -12.77 -6.71
N LEU A 429 -4.08 -11.66 -6.84
CA LEU A 429 -5.26 -11.56 -7.70
C LEU A 429 -4.91 -11.84 -9.18
N ALA A 430 -3.82 -11.28 -9.69
CA ALA A 430 -3.36 -11.53 -11.06
C ALA A 430 -3.05 -13.01 -11.31
N ILE A 431 -2.43 -13.70 -10.33
CA ILE A 431 -2.22 -15.15 -10.40
C ILE A 431 -3.56 -15.90 -10.48
N GLY A 432 -4.55 -15.51 -9.67
CA GLY A 432 -5.88 -16.12 -9.67
C GLY A 432 -6.61 -15.95 -11.00
N ILE A 433 -6.60 -14.73 -11.56
CA ILE A 433 -7.23 -14.43 -12.87
C ILE A 433 -6.51 -15.18 -13.99
N CYS A 434 -5.18 -15.19 -14.02
CA CYS A 434 -4.42 -15.94 -15.02
C CYS A 434 -4.74 -17.44 -14.97
N ASN A 435 -4.82 -18.01 -13.75
CA ASN A 435 -5.21 -19.40 -13.57
C ASN A 435 -6.60 -19.68 -14.11
N LEU A 436 -7.59 -18.87 -13.72
CA LEU A 436 -8.96 -19.04 -14.18
C LEU A 436 -9.04 -19.03 -15.71
N LEU A 437 -8.41 -18.05 -16.35
CA LEU A 437 -8.40 -17.93 -17.82
C LEU A 437 -7.69 -19.10 -18.49
N LEU A 438 -6.58 -19.59 -17.92
CA LEU A 438 -5.86 -20.77 -18.43
C LEU A 438 -6.73 -22.03 -18.37
N TYR A 439 -7.41 -22.29 -17.24
CA TYR A 439 -8.32 -23.43 -17.11
C TYR A 439 -9.51 -23.32 -18.06
N PHE A 440 -10.08 -22.12 -18.19
CA PHE A 440 -11.16 -21.85 -19.13
C PHE A 440 -10.75 -22.11 -20.58
N ALA A 441 -9.60 -21.58 -20.99
CA ALA A 441 -9.06 -21.77 -22.32
C ALA A 441 -8.73 -23.25 -22.59
N PHE A 442 -8.11 -23.94 -21.62
CA PHE A 442 -7.83 -25.38 -21.69
C PHE A 442 -9.10 -26.17 -22.02
N TYR A 443 -10.19 -25.90 -21.29
CA TYR A 443 -11.44 -26.63 -21.43
C TYR A 443 -12.10 -26.39 -22.80
N ILE A 444 -12.19 -25.13 -23.22
CA ILE A 444 -12.76 -24.76 -24.53
C ILE A 444 -11.91 -25.32 -25.68
N ILE A 445 -10.58 -25.23 -25.61
CA ILE A 445 -9.67 -25.75 -26.65
C ILE A 445 -9.81 -27.27 -26.77
N MET A 446 -9.86 -28.00 -25.65
CA MET A 446 -10.05 -29.44 -25.65
C MET A 446 -11.38 -29.84 -26.27
N LYS A 447 -12.45 -29.11 -25.97
CA LYS A 447 -13.79 -29.34 -26.55
C LYS A 447 -13.78 -29.12 -28.07
N LEU A 448 -13.17 -28.04 -28.53
CA LEU A 448 -13.02 -27.73 -29.96
C LEU A 448 -12.15 -28.77 -30.70
N ARG A 449 -11.05 -29.23 -30.08
CA ARG A 449 -10.17 -30.25 -30.68
C ARG A 449 -10.81 -31.63 -30.75
N SER A 450 -11.67 -31.95 -29.79
CA SER A 450 -12.40 -33.23 -29.74
C SER A 450 -13.58 -33.28 -30.73
N GLY A 451 -13.86 -32.18 -31.43
CA GLY A 451 -14.96 -32.09 -32.40
C GLY A 451 -16.36 -32.05 -31.75
N GLU A 452 -16.42 -31.76 -30.45
CA GLU A 452 -17.67 -31.64 -29.70
C GLU A 452 -18.41 -30.34 -30.05
N ARG A 453 -19.74 -30.33 -29.90
CA ARG A 453 -20.56 -29.21 -30.36
C ARG A 453 -20.92 -28.30 -29.20
N ILE A 454 -20.53 -27.03 -29.31
CA ILE A 454 -20.99 -26.01 -28.36
C ILE A 454 -22.44 -25.65 -28.69
N LYS A 455 -23.38 -25.99 -27.80
CA LYS A 455 -24.80 -25.60 -27.93
C LYS A 455 -24.95 -24.07 -27.90
N LEU A 456 -26.08 -23.57 -28.41
CA LEU A 456 -26.33 -22.12 -28.51
C LEU A 456 -26.34 -21.42 -27.13
N ILE A 457 -26.90 -22.06 -26.11
CA ILE A 457 -26.99 -21.53 -24.74
C ILE A 457 -25.59 -21.29 -24.15
N PRO A 458 -24.69 -22.30 -24.04
CA PRO A 458 -23.34 -22.08 -23.55
C PRO A 458 -22.53 -21.14 -24.44
N LEU A 459 -22.73 -21.13 -25.76
CA LEU A 459 -22.09 -20.17 -26.66
C LEU A 459 -22.46 -18.72 -26.31
N LEU A 460 -23.74 -18.45 -26.08
CA LEU A 460 -24.21 -17.11 -25.67
C LEU A 460 -23.68 -16.72 -24.30
N CYS A 461 -23.63 -17.68 -23.35
CA CYS A 461 -23.04 -17.48 -22.03
C CYS A 461 -21.53 -17.16 -22.13
N ILE A 462 -20.77 -17.84 -23.00
CA ILE A 462 -19.33 -17.57 -23.22
C ILE A 462 -19.14 -16.14 -23.74
N VAL A 463 -19.89 -15.74 -24.77
CA VAL A 463 -19.76 -14.40 -25.37
C VAL A 463 -20.11 -13.32 -24.34
N CYS A 464 -21.25 -13.46 -23.65
CA CYS A 464 -21.67 -12.51 -22.62
C CYS A 464 -20.65 -12.40 -21.49
N THR A 465 -20.18 -13.53 -20.96
CA THR A 465 -19.19 -13.58 -19.88
C THR A 465 -17.86 -12.96 -20.29
N SER A 466 -17.42 -13.19 -21.53
CA SER A 466 -16.17 -12.62 -22.07
C SER A 466 -16.24 -11.10 -22.18
N VAL A 467 -17.40 -10.56 -22.58
CA VAL A 467 -17.64 -9.11 -22.64
C VAL A 467 -17.60 -8.50 -21.25
N VAL A 468 -18.28 -9.11 -20.27
CA VAL A 468 -18.28 -8.61 -18.87
C VAL A 468 -16.88 -8.68 -18.26
N TRP A 469 -16.10 -9.74 -18.51
CA TRP A 469 -14.69 -9.83 -18.12
C TRP A 469 -13.84 -8.70 -18.73
N GLY A 470 -14.05 -8.37 -20.01
CA GLY A 470 -13.36 -7.27 -20.67
C GLY A 470 -13.60 -5.93 -19.99
N PHE A 471 -14.85 -5.63 -19.65
CA PHE A 471 -15.18 -4.42 -18.89
C PHE A 471 -14.61 -4.47 -17.45
N ALA A 472 -14.69 -5.61 -16.77
CA ALA A 472 -14.11 -5.75 -15.43
C ALA A 472 -12.60 -5.46 -15.43
N LEU A 473 -11.85 -6.01 -16.40
CA LEU A 473 -10.42 -5.76 -16.55
C LEU A 473 -10.13 -4.30 -16.92
N PHE A 474 -10.96 -3.67 -17.76
CA PHE A 474 -10.83 -2.24 -18.05
C PHE A 474 -10.89 -1.39 -16.77
N PHE A 475 -11.89 -1.61 -15.92
CA PHE A 475 -12.01 -0.88 -14.65
C PHE A 475 -10.91 -1.24 -13.64
N PHE A 476 -10.43 -2.49 -13.63
CA PHE A 476 -9.28 -2.90 -12.81
C PHE A 476 -8.01 -2.09 -13.13
N PHE A 477 -7.75 -1.82 -14.41
CA PHE A 477 -6.56 -1.05 -14.82
C PHE A 477 -6.69 0.47 -14.66
N GLN A 478 -7.84 1.00 -14.22
CA GLN A 478 -8.00 2.45 -14.01
C GLN A 478 -7.27 2.99 -12.76
N GLY A 479 -6.85 2.12 -11.83
CA GLY A 479 -5.84 2.46 -10.81
C GLY A 479 -6.22 3.59 -9.83
N LEU A 480 -7.46 3.63 -9.35
CA LEU A 480 -7.95 4.68 -8.42
C LEU A 480 -7.29 4.67 -7.03
N SER A 481 -6.68 3.55 -6.62
CA SER A 481 -6.00 3.44 -5.33
C SER A 481 -4.66 2.75 -5.48
N THR A 482 -3.65 3.25 -4.77
CA THR A 482 -2.32 2.65 -4.78
C THR A 482 -1.81 2.48 -3.36
N TRP A 483 -1.57 1.24 -2.95
CA TRP A 483 -0.99 0.91 -1.64
C TRP A 483 0.49 1.27 -1.52
N GLN A 484 1.14 1.59 -2.64
CA GLN A 484 2.57 1.90 -2.73
C GLN A 484 2.90 3.38 -2.49
N LYS A 485 1.91 4.28 -2.66
CA LYS A 485 2.08 5.71 -2.41
C LYS A 485 1.58 6.09 -1.02
N THR A 486 1.95 7.27 -0.57
CA THR A 486 1.37 7.80 0.67
C THR A 486 -0.15 7.95 0.49
N PRO A 487 -0.98 7.74 1.53
CA PRO A 487 -2.42 7.90 1.37
C PRO A 487 -2.86 9.31 0.98
N ALA A 488 -2.02 10.34 1.17
CA ALA A 488 -2.27 11.66 0.59
C ALA A 488 -2.08 11.67 -0.94
N GLU A 489 -0.97 11.14 -1.44
CA GLU A 489 -0.75 11.02 -2.90
C GLU A 489 -1.74 10.05 -3.55
N SER A 490 -2.14 8.97 -2.87
CA SER A 490 -3.18 8.07 -3.38
C SER A 490 -4.52 8.78 -3.53
N ARG A 491 -4.85 9.74 -2.66
CA ARG A 491 -6.09 10.52 -2.79
C ARG A 491 -6.10 11.44 -4.00
N GLU A 492 -4.95 11.81 -4.54
CA GLU A 492 -4.89 12.58 -5.79
C GLU A 492 -5.33 11.76 -7.01
N HIS A 493 -5.33 10.42 -6.89
CA HIS A 493 -5.88 9.52 -7.92
C HIS A 493 -7.39 9.28 -7.77
N ASN A 494 -8.00 9.76 -6.67
CA ASN A 494 -9.45 9.66 -6.50
C ASN A 494 -10.14 10.51 -7.57
N ARG A 495 -11.12 9.91 -8.24
CA ARG A 495 -12.00 10.58 -9.20
C ARG A 495 -13.41 10.65 -8.62
N ASP A 496 -14.25 11.48 -9.23
CA ASP A 496 -15.67 11.54 -8.88
C ASP A 496 -16.35 10.20 -9.15
N CYS A 497 -17.32 9.84 -8.30
CA CYS A 497 -18.09 8.60 -8.46
C CYS A 497 -18.91 8.63 -9.75
N ILE A 498 -18.89 7.54 -10.52
CA ILE A 498 -19.49 7.48 -11.87
C ILE A 498 -20.95 7.01 -11.81
N LEU A 499 -21.27 6.08 -10.91
CA LEU A 499 -22.58 5.46 -10.83
C LEU A 499 -23.31 5.92 -9.55
N LEU A 500 -24.46 6.58 -9.75
CA LEU A 500 -25.36 7.06 -8.68
C LEU A 500 -24.70 8.05 -7.69
N ASP A 501 -23.63 8.75 -8.11
CA ASP A 501 -22.78 9.58 -7.24
C ASP A 501 -22.28 8.84 -5.98
N PHE A 502 -22.20 7.51 -6.05
CA PHE A 502 -21.85 6.66 -4.92
C PHE A 502 -20.73 5.67 -5.25
N PHE A 503 -20.84 4.97 -6.38
CA PHE A 503 -19.86 3.94 -6.75
C PHE A 503 -18.76 4.50 -7.66
N ASP A 504 -17.51 4.20 -7.32
CA ASP A 504 -16.34 4.56 -8.11
C ASP A 504 -15.94 3.45 -9.11
N ASP A 505 -14.85 3.66 -9.88
CA ASP A 505 -14.36 2.64 -10.83
C ASP A 505 -14.00 1.31 -10.14
N HIS A 506 -13.55 1.36 -8.88
CA HIS A 506 -13.14 0.18 -8.12
C HIS A 506 -14.35 -0.65 -7.70
N ASP A 507 -15.43 0.01 -7.26
CA ASP A 507 -16.70 -0.64 -6.97
C ASP A 507 -17.32 -1.27 -8.22
N ILE A 508 -17.28 -0.56 -9.36
CA ILE A 508 -17.76 -1.07 -10.64
C ILE A 508 -16.95 -2.31 -11.06
N TRP A 509 -15.63 -2.30 -10.84
CA TRP A 509 -14.80 -3.49 -11.05
C TRP A 509 -15.24 -4.67 -10.19
N HIS A 510 -15.54 -4.48 -8.89
CA HIS A 510 -16.06 -5.56 -8.03
C HIS A 510 -17.41 -6.11 -8.53
N PHE A 511 -18.33 -5.24 -8.97
CA PHE A 511 -19.61 -5.69 -9.51
C PHE A 511 -19.44 -6.50 -10.79
N LEU A 512 -18.69 -5.96 -11.77
CA LEU A 512 -18.49 -6.62 -13.05
C LEU A 512 -17.71 -7.93 -12.91
N SER A 513 -16.66 -7.97 -12.08
CA SER A 513 -15.88 -9.19 -11.84
C SER A 513 -16.70 -10.27 -11.14
N SER A 514 -17.58 -9.93 -10.19
CA SER A 514 -18.48 -10.91 -9.56
C SER A 514 -19.49 -11.50 -10.54
N ILE A 515 -20.07 -10.69 -11.42
CA ILE A 515 -20.96 -11.14 -12.50
C ILE A 515 -20.20 -12.03 -13.49
N ALA A 516 -18.98 -11.64 -13.85
CA ALA A 516 -18.14 -12.41 -14.77
C ALA A 516 -17.72 -13.78 -14.19
N MET A 517 -17.40 -13.82 -12.89
CA MET A 517 -17.12 -15.07 -12.17
C MET A 517 -18.34 -16.00 -12.14
N PHE A 518 -19.53 -15.46 -11.87
CA PHE A 518 -20.77 -16.22 -11.92
C PHE A 518 -21.09 -16.74 -13.33
N GLY A 519 -20.93 -15.90 -14.35
CA GLY A 519 -21.06 -16.30 -15.77
C GLY A 519 -20.07 -17.40 -16.15
N SER A 520 -18.83 -17.32 -15.65
CA SER A 520 -17.81 -18.36 -15.84
C SER A 520 -18.26 -19.68 -15.20
N PHE A 521 -18.81 -19.65 -13.99
CA PHE A 521 -19.37 -20.86 -13.39
C PHE A 521 -20.53 -21.45 -14.21
N LEU A 522 -21.44 -20.62 -14.71
CA LEU A 522 -22.55 -21.06 -15.58
C LEU A 522 -22.07 -21.70 -16.89
N VAL A 523 -21.02 -21.15 -17.52
CA VAL A 523 -20.43 -21.74 -18.71
C VAL A 523 -19.91 -23.14 -18.40
N LEU A 524 -19.16 -23.33 -17.31
CA LEU A 524 -18.64 -24.66 -16.95
C LEU A 524 -19.74 -25.68 -16.67
N LEU A 525 -20.88 -25.25 -16.11
CA LEU A 525 -22.02 -26.14 -15.86
C LEU A 525 -22.77 -26.55 -17.12
N THR A 526 -22.83 -25.67 -18.13
CA THR A 526 -23.67 -25.86 -19.33
C THR A 526 -22.88 -26.27 -20.57
N LEU A 527 -21.54 -26.24 -20.51
CA LEU A 527 -20.70 -26.51 -21.68
C LEU A 527 -20.86 -27.95 -22.17
N ASP A 528 -21.08 -28.90 -21.28
CA ASP A 528 -21.15 -30.33 -21.60
C ASP A 528 -22.58 -30.88 -21.71
N ASP A 529 -23.58 -30.01 -21.79
CA ASP A 529 -24.97 -30.43 -21.99
C ASP A 529 -25.11 -31.30 -23.27
N ASP A 530 -24.19 -31.20 -24.24
CA ASP A 530 -24.18 -32.04 -25.44
C ASP A 530 -23.75 -33.50 -25.20
N LEU A 531 -23.14 -33.77 -24.05
CA LEU A 531 -22.59 -35.07 -23.65
C LEU A 531 -23.40 -35.75 -22.54
N ASP A 532 -24.57 -35.23 -22.15
CA ASP A 532 -25.41 -35.76 -21.05
C ASP A 532 -25.72 -37.27 -21.16
N THR A 533 -25.77 -37.81 -22.38
CA THR A 533 -26.06 -39.23 -22.66
C THR A 533 -24.82 -40.08 -22.95
N VAL A 534 -23.64 -39.45 -22.98
CA VAL A 534 -22.36 -40.11 -23.28
C VAL A 534 -21.75 -40.64 -22.00
N GLN A 535 -21.32 -41.90 -22.00
CA GLN A 535 -20.61 -42.46 -20.86
C GLN A 535 -19.28 -41.71 -20.64
N ARG A 536 -18.96 -41.44 -19.37
CA ARG A 536 -17.87 -40.54 -18.96
C ARG A 536 -16.48 -40.99 -19.43
N ASP A 537 -16.30 -42.28 -19.66
CA ASP A 537 -15.08 -42.91 -20.20
C ASP A 537 -14.84 -42.62 -21.69
N LYS A 538 -15.86 -42.09 -22.40
CA LYS A 538 -15.80 -41.75 -23.82
C LYS A 538 -15.65 -40.26 -24.09
N ILE A 539 -15.61 -39.43 -23.05
CA ILE A 539 -15.45 -37.98 -23.16
C ILE A 539 -13.95 -37.66 -23.16
N TYR A 540 -13.43 -37.14 -24.28
CA TYR A 540 -12.01 -36.89 -24.49
C TYR A 540 -11.40 -35.83 -23.55
N VAL A 541 -12.25 -34.97 -22.99
CA VAL A 541 -11.86 -33.95 -22.02
C VAL A 541 -11.49 -34.54 -20.64
N PHE A 542 -12.10 -35.66 -20.24
CA PHE A 542 -11.98 -36.22 -18.88
C PHE A 542 -10.85 -37.23 -18.70
#